data_AF-A0A7X6R0H0-F1
#
_entry.id   AF-A0A7X6R0H0-F1
#
_cell.length_a   1.000
_cell.length_b   1.000
_cell.length_c   1.000
_cell.angle_alpha   90.00
_cell.angle_beta   90.00
_cell.angle_gamma   90.00
#
_symmetry.space_group_name_H-M   'P 1'
#
loop_
_entity.id
_entity.type
_entity.pdbx_description
1 polymer ?
#
loop_
_entity_poly.entity_id
_entity_poly.type
_entity_poly.pdbx_seq_one_letter_code
_entity_poly.pdbx_strand_id
1 'polypeptide(L)'
;MRAVAVVVGLVAVIRLGGALVDPQARGLVLVAVVLSVLLIGAVMLAVAGRLRRWAAQVARLRPGAVVIPGYTTAETRVEARLLGAPERGWNEMGGTPVVIAALPDRFEVWARGEDRPRWVVLRRPEFAPMAVRGSIGVRRPPSLRLTDGRAQVTLAPAYAALRGTIVGSRADLARALAELGAPQSSMM
;
A
#
# COMPACT_ATOMS: atom_id res chain seq x y z
N MET A 1 -13.98 -17.42 1.20
CA MET A 1 -13.91 -16.39 2.26
C MET A 1 -14.91 -15.23 2.09
N ARG A 2 -15.09 -14.62 0.90
CA ARG A 2 -16.06 -13.52 0.72
C ARG A 2 -17.53 -13.89 0.97
N ALA A 3 -17.97 -15.08 0.52
CA ALA A 3 -19.34 -15.55 0.74
C ALA A 3 -19.66 -15.80 2.23
N VAL A 4 -18.71 -16.33 2.99
CA VAL A 4 -18.87 -16.56 4.44
C VAL A 4 -19.03 -15.24 5.20
N ALA A 5 -18.23 -14.22 4.86
CA ALA A 5 -18.36 -12.90 5.47
C ALA A 5 -19.72 -12.24 5.18
N VAL A 6 -20.26 -12.43 3.96
CA VAL A 6 -21.59 -11.92 3.58
C VAL A 6 -22.70 -12.63 4.35
N VAL A 7 -22.65 -13.96 4.46
CA VAL A 7 -23.65 -14.75 5.22
C VAL A 7 -23.61 -14.40 6.70
N VAL A 8 -22.42 -14.28 7.30
CA VAL A 8 -22.26 -13.85 8.70
C VAL A 8 -22.80 -12.43 8.90
N GLY A 9 -22.54 -11.51 7.97
CA GLY A 9 -23.10 -10.17 7.99
C GLY A 9 -24.62 -10.17 7.92
N LEU A 10 -25.21 -10.97 7.03
CA LEU A 10 -26.66 -11.05 6.85
C LEU A 10 -27.36 -11.62 8.09
N VAL A 11 -26.81 -12.69 8.68
CA VAL A 11 -27.34 -13.30 9.92
C VAL A 11 -27.21 -12.32 11.09
N ALA A 12 -26.13 -11.54 11.17
CA ALA A 12 -25.97 -10.51 12.19
C ALA A 12 -27.03 -9.41 12.07
N VAL A 13 -27.35 -8.97 10.85
CA VAL A 13 -28.40 -7.96 10.58
C VAL A 13 -29.79 -8.49 10.95
N ILE A 14 -30.11 -9.72 10.56
CA ILE A 14 -31.41 -10.35 10.89
C ILE A 14 -31.58 -10.52 12.40
N ARG A 15 -30.54 -10.96 13.11
CA ARG A 15 -30.58 -11.05 14.58
C ARG A 15 -30.66 -9.70 15.27
N LEU A 16 -30.05 -8.66 14.69
CA LEU A 16 -30.19 -7.29 15.19
C LEU A 16 -31.65 -6.81 15.12
N GLY A 17 -32.39 -7.16 14.05
CA GLY A 17 -33.79 -6.79 13.87
C GLY A 17 -34.72 -7.40 14.93
N GLY A 18 -34.52 -8.67 15.28
CA GLY A 18 -35.32 -9.33 16.32
C GLY A 18 -35.05 -8.80 17.73
N ALA A 19 -33.79 -8.45 18.03
CA ALA A 19 -33.37 -7.96 19.34
C ALA A 19 -33.78 -6.49 19.62
N LEU A 20 -34.25 -5.75 18.61
CA LEU A 20 -34.77 -4.39 18.79
C LEU A 20 -36.21 -4.37 19.34
N VAL A 21 -36.92 -5.49 19.33
CA VAL A 21 -38.29 -5.58 19.84
C VAL A 21 -38.31 -5.72 21.37
N ASP A 22 -37.32 -6.41 21.96
CA ASP A 22 -37.19 -6.62 23.40
C ASP A 22 -36.42 -5.45 24.08
N PRO A 23 -37.06 -4.69 24.99
CA PRO A 23 -36.41 -3.59 25.72
C PRO A 23 -35.16 -3.99 26.50
N GLN A 24 -35.10 -5.22 27.02
CA GLN A 24 -33.92 -5.71 27.75
C GLN A 24 -32.78 -6.06 26.80
N ALA A 25 -33.08 -6.58 25.60
CA ALA A 25 -32.07 -6.88 24.59
C ALA A 25 -31.50 -5.63 23.90
N ARG A 26 -32.25 -4.52 23.82
CA ARG A 26 -31.80 -3.27 23.19
C ARG A 26 -30.49 -2.73 23.76
N GLY A 27 -30.32 -2.76 25.07
CA GLY A 27 -29.09 -2.28 25.73
C GLY A 27 -27.86 -3.09 25.31
N LEU A 28 -27.99 -4.43 25.31
CA LEU A 28 -26.93 -5.33 24.87
C LEU A 28 -26.59 -5.16 23.39
N VAL A 29 -27.60 -4.97 22.54
CA VAL A 29 -27.40 -4.73 21.10
C VAL A 29 -26.62 -3.43 20.87
N LEU A 30 -26.98 -2.33 21.54
CA LEU A 30 -26.27 -1.06 21.42
C LEU A 30 -24.81 -1.19 21.83
N VAL A 31 -24.53 -1.84 22.97
CA VAL A 31 -23.16 -2.10 23.43
C VAL A 31 -22.39 -2.94 22.40
N ALA A 32 -22.99 -4.00 21.88
CA ALA A 32 -22.35 -4.86 20.88
C ALA A 32 -22.02 -4.10 19.58
N VAL A 33 -22.91 -3.23 19.11
CA VAL A 33 -22.68 -2.39 17.92
C VAL A 33 -21.54 -1.41 18.19
N VAL A 34 -21.55 -0.71 19.32
CA VAL A 34 -20.48 0.24 19.69
C VAL A 34 -19.12 -0.46 19.76
N LEU A 35 -19.05 -1.62 20.42
CA LEU A 35 -17.81 -2.41 20.51
C LEU A 35 -17.34 -2.87 19.12
N SER A 36 -18.26 -3.26 18.24
CA SER A 36 -17.93 -3.66 16.87
C SER A 36 -17.34 -2.51 16.06
N VAL A 37 -17.94 -1.31 16.15
CA VAL A 37 -17.43 -0.10 15.48
C VAL A 37 -16.05 0.28 16.01
N LEU A 38 -15.86 0.26 17.32
CA LEU A 38 -14.56 0.53 17.95
C LEU A 38 -13.49 -0.48 17.50
N LEU A 39 -13.84 -1.77 17.45
CA LEU A 39 -12.93 -2.82 16.99
C LEU A 39 -12.54 -2.64 15.52
N ILE A 40 -13.52 -2.37 14.64
CA ILE A 40 -13.26 -2.10 13.21
C ILE A 40 -12.36 -0.87 13.07
N GLY A 41 -12.64 0.20 13.80
CA GLY A 41 -11.81 1.40 13.84
C GLY A 41 -10.38 1.10 14.26
N ALA A 42 -10.19 0.34 15.34
CA ALA A 42 -8.87 -0.06 15.83
C ALA A 42 -8.11 -0.93 14.81
N VAL A 43 -8.77 -1.89 14.16
CA VAL A 43 -8.17 -2.71 13.10
C VAL A 43 -7.75 -1.86 11.90
N MET A 44 -8.61 -0.93 11.46
CA MET A 44 -8.30 -0.02 10.35
C MET A 44 -7.10 0.88 10.66
N LEU A 45 -7.04 1.44 11.87
CA LEU A 45 -5.89 2.21 12.35
C LEU A 45 -4.62 1.37 12.41
N ALA A 46 -4.70 0.14 12.91
CA ALA A 46 -3.56 -0.78 13.00
C ALA A 46 -3.02 -1.17 11.61
N VAL A 47 -3.91 -1.40 10.64
CA VAL A 47 -3.56 -1.70 9.24
C VAL A 47 -2.95 -0.49 8.56
N ALA A 48 -3.52 0.70 8.72
CA ALA A 48 -2.98 1.90 8.08
C ALA A 48 -1.65 2.37 8.70
N GLY A 49 -1.48 2.21 10.01
CA GLY A 49 -0.22 2.48 10.70
C GLY A 49 0.88 1.48 10.35
N ARG A 50 0.55 0.33 9.76
CA ARG A 50 1.53 -0.72 9.44
C ARG A 50 2.51 -0.31 8.36
N LEU A 51 2.03 0.29 7.26
CA LEU A 51 2.91 0.77 6.19
C LEU A 51 3.83 1.89 6.69
N ARG A 52 3.31 2.80 7.54
CA ARG A 52 4.11 3.86 8.16
C ARG A 52 5.18 3.33 9.09
N ARG A 53 4.85 2.36 9.95
CA ARG A 53 5.84 1.69 10.81
C ARG A 53 6.92 1.00 9.99
N TRP A 54 6.55 0.37 8.87
CA TRP A 54 7.48 -0.25 7.95
C TRP A 54 8.40 0.78 7.28
N ALA A 55 7.85 1.87 6.73
CA ALA A 55 8.62 2.96 6.17
C ALA A 55 9.59 3.57 7.20
N ALA A 56 9.13 3.76 8.45
CA ALA A 56 10.00 4.24 9.53
C ALA A 56 11.13 3.25 9.86
N GLN A 57 10.89 1.95 9.76
CA GLN A 57 11.94 0.95 9.92
C GLN A 57 12.97 1.03 8.80
N VAL A 58 12.54 1.10 7.54
CA VAL A 58 13.45 1.27 6.41
C VAL A 58 14.25 2.57 6.52
N ALA A 59 13.62 3.66 6.97
CA ALA A 59 14.32 4.93 7.22
C ALA A 59 15.42 4.79 8.28
N ARG A 60 15.21 3.98 9.34
CA ARG A 60 16.26 3.67 10.32
C ARG A 60 17.39 2.81 9.73
N LEU A 61 17.05 1.86 8.85
CA LEU A 61 18.04 1.01 8.18
C LEU A 61 18.84 1.74 7.09
N ARG A 62 18.31 2.86 6.57
CA ARG A 62 18.93 3.68 5.53
C ARG A 62 18.90 5.17 5.91
N PRO A 63 19.76 5.60 6.85
CA PRO A 63 19.85 7.00 7.24
C PRO A 63 20.16 7.90 6.03
N GLY A 64 19.42 9.00 5.89
CA GLY A 64 19.59 9.96 4.79
C GLY A 64 18.90 9.56 3.47
N ALA A 65 18.32 8.37 3.36
CA ALA A 65 17.53 8.01 2.18
C ALA A 65 16.15 8.68 2.21
N VAL A 66 15.66 9.08 1.04
CA VAL A 66 14.25 9.44 0.86
C VAL A 66 13.42 8.15 0.88
N VAL A 67 12.40 8.07 1.72
CA VAL A 67 11.61 6.85 1.90
C VAL A 67 10.20 7.03 1.38
N ILE A 68 9.85 6.27 0.36
CA ILE A 68 8.55 6.32 -0.32
C ILE A 68 7.74 5.09 0.05
N PRO A 69 6.75 5.20 0.96
CA PRO A 69 5.80 4.13 1.19
C PRO A 69 4.85 3.98 0.01
N GLY A 70 4.47 2.74 -0.30
CA GLY A 70 3.50 2.48 -1.35
C GLY A 70 2.96 1.06 -1.34
N TYR A 71 2.33 0.72 -2.46
CA TYR A 71 1.82 -0.60 -2.74
C TYR A 71 2.33 -1.09 -4.10
N THR A 72 2.62 -2.38 -4.18
CA THR A 72 2.97 -3.03 -5.44
C THR A 72 1.83 -2.89 -6.44
N THR A 73 2.18 -2.83 -7.71
CA THR A 73 1.27 -3.04 -8.82
C THR A 73 1.46 -4.46 -9.37
N ALA A 74 0.62 -4.91 -10.28
CA ALA A 74 0.79 -6.20 -10.95
C ALA A 74 2.14 -6.23 -11.70
N GLU A 75 2.55 -5.09 -12.28
CA GLU A 75 3.82 -4.92 -12.96
C GLU A 75 5.01 -5.15 -12.00
N THR A 76 4.94 -4.72 -10.73
CA THR A 76 6.03 -4.94 -9.76
C THR A 76 6.43 -6.40 -9.66
N ARG A 77 5.44 -7.31 -9.65
CA ARG A 77 5.70 -8.74 -9.52
C ARG A 77 6.37 -9.32 -10.76
N VAL A 78 5.96 -8.87 -11.95
CA VAL A 78 6.62 -9.22 -13.21
C VAL A 78 8.07 -8.71 -13.21
N GLU A 79 8.28 -7.46 -12.78
CA GLU A 79 9.60 -6.83 -12.72
C GLU A 79 10.54 -7.58 -11.78
N ALA A 80 10.07 -8.00 -10.60
CA ALA A 80 10.87 -8.82 -9.70
C ALA A 80 11.21 -10.19 -10.29
N ARG A 81 10.24 -10.84 -10.95
CA ARG A 81 10.48 -12.13 -11.62
C ARG A 81 11.56 -12.03 -12.68
N LEU A 82 11.51 -10.99 -13.51
CA LEU A 82 12.51 -10.75 -14.56
C LEU A 82 13.92 -10.55 -13.99
N LEU A 83 14.03 -10.06 -12.76
CA LEU A 83 15.29 -9.87 -12.04
C LEU A 83 15.69 -11.07 -11.17
N GLY A 84 14.92 -12.17 -11.19
CA GLY A 84 15.16 -13.33 -10.32
C GLY A 84 14.94 -13.04 -8.83
N ALA A 85 14.27 -11.94 -8.49
CA ALA A 85 14.00 -11.56 -7.11
C ALA A 85 12.83 -12.36 -6.52
N PRO A 86 12.85 -12.69 -5.22
CA PRO A 86 11.78 -13.49 -4.60
C PRO A 86 10.40 -12.82 -4.69
N GLU A 87 9.39 -13.55 -5.18
CA GLU A 87 8.00 -13.05 -5.27
C GLU A 87 7.16 -13.31 -4.00
N ARG A 88 7.70 -14.05 -3.01
CA ARG A 88 6.96 -14.49 -1.83
C ARG A 88 6.35 -13.30 -1.08
N GLY A 89 5.06 -13.40 -0.76
CA GLY A 89 4.31 -12.39 -0.01
C GLY A 89 3.70 -11.29 -0.88
N TRP A 90 3.88 -11.33 -2.20
CA TRP A 90 3.23 -10.38 -3.11
C TRP A 90 2.01 -10.94 -3.80
N ASN A 91 0.96 -10.14 -3.82
CA ASN A 91 -0.26 -10.45 -4.54
C ASN A 91 -0.05 -10.26 -6.06
N GLU A 92 -0.54 -11.21 -6.86
CA GLU A 92 -0.48 -11.17 -8.33
C GLU A 92 -1.16 -9.94 -8.91
N MET A 93 -2.24 -9.52 -8.27
CA MET A 93 -2.99 -8.34 -8.67
C MET A 93 -2.44 -7.04 -8.06
N GLY A 94 -1.25 -7.06 -7.45
CA GLY A 94 -0.72 -5.92 -6.70
C GLY A 94 -1.44 -5.66 -5.37
N GLY A 95 -1.18 -4.50 -4.78
CA GLY A 95 -1.76 -4.08 -3.50
C GLY A 95 -1.02 -4.60 -2.27
N THR A 96 0.15 -5.22 -2.43
CA THR A 96 1.00 -5.59 -1.29
C THR A 96 1.81 -4.37 -0.84
N PRO A 97 1.92 -4.09 0.48
CA PRO A 97 2.77 -3.01 0.98
C PRO A 97 4.23 -3.16 0.52
N VAL A 98 4.80 -2.08 -0.02
CA VAL A 98 6.19 -1.98 -0.44
C VAL A 98 6.76 -0.62 0.00
N VAL A 99 8.06 -0.55 0.22
CA VAL A 99 8.75 0.70 0.52
C VAL A 99 9.93 0.84 -0.43
N ILE A 100 10.13 2.04 -0.98
CA ILE A 100 11.36 2.39 -1.68
C ILE A 100 12.23 3.23 -0.74
N ALA A 101 13.51 2.88 -0.64
CA ALA A 101 14.52 3.78 -0.12
C ALA A 101 15.33 4.31 -1.30
N ALA A 102 15.28 5.63 -1.52
CA ALA A 102 16.03 6.31 -2.56
C ALA A 102 17.31 6.88 -1.96
N LEU A 103 18.44 6.29 -2.35
CA LEU A 103 19.80 6.73 -2.05
C LEU A 103 20.34 7.60 -3.19
N PRO A 104 21.53 8.21 -3.05
CA PRO A 104 22.14 8.99 -4.13
C PRO A 104 22.40 8.20 -5.42
N ASP A 105 22.80 6.93 -5.29
CA ASP A 105 23.25 6.07 -6.38
C ASP A 105 22.22 5.02 -6.83
N ARG A 106 21.20 4.75 -6.01
CA ARG A 106 20.25 3.67 -6.26
C ARG A 106 18.90 3.83 -5.56
N PHE A 107 17.93 3.08 -6.02
CA PHE A 107 16.66 2.82 -5.38
C PHE A 107 16.65 1.39 -4.86
N GLU A 108 16.37 1.22 -3.58
CA GLU A 108 16.24 -0.08 -2.95
C GLU A 108 14.76 -0.43 -2.79
N VAL A 109 14.34 -1.62 -3.20
CA VAL A 109 12.94 -2.08 -3.10
C VAL A 109 12.77 -3.04 -1.93
N TRP A 110 11.95 -2.65 -0.96
CA TRP A 110 11.79 -3.38 0.30
C TRP A 110 10.40 -4.00 0.39
N ALA A 111 10.35 -5.33 0.43
CA ALA A 111 9.13 -6.04 0.82
C ALA A 111 8.96 -5.99 2.35
N ARG A 112 7.72 -6.16 2.81
CA ARG A 112 7.40 -6.08 4.23
C ARG A 112 8.14 -7.16 5.03
N GLY A 113 8.82 -6.72 6.10
CA GLY A 113 9.42 -7.61 7.11
C GLY A 113 10.77 -8.18 6.69
N GLU A 114 11.41 -7.63 5.67
CA GLU A 114 12.75 -8.03 5.24
C GLU A 114 13.81 -7.06 5.76
N ASP A 115 14.90 -7.57 6.33
CA ASP A 115 15.99 -6.72 6.85
C ASP A 115 16.99 -6.28 5.76
N ARG A 116 16.76 -6.71 4.52
CA ARG A 116 17.53 -6.34 3.34
C ARG A 116 16.61 -6.01 2.18
N PRO A 117 17.02 -5.14 1.25
CA PRO A 117 16.22 -4.89 0.06
C PRO A 117 16.15 -6.15 -0.80
N ARG A 118 15.02 -6.32 -1.46
CA ARG A 118 14.73 -7.49 -2.28
C ARG A 118 15.44 -7.43 -3.63
N TRP A 119 15.55 -6.22 -4.19
CA TRP A 119 16.43 -5.88 -5.29
C TRP A 119 16.70 -4.37 -5.30
N VAL A 120 17.52 -3.96 -6.26
CA VAL A 120 18.01 -2.59 -6.43
C VAL A 120 17.79 -2.16 -7.88
N VAL A 121 17.44 -0.89 -8.07
CA VAL A 121 17.43 -0.20 -9.36
C VAL A 121 18.45 0.94 -9.28
N LEU A 122 19.42 1.01 -10.19
CA LEU A 122 20.44 2.05 -10.14
C LEU A 122 19.87 3.43 -10.50
N ARG A 123 20.42 4.50 -9.93
CA ARG A 123 20.06 5.86 -10.35
C ARG A 123 20.91 6.26 -11.53
N ARG A 124 20.24 6.58 -12.63
CA ARG A 124 20.86 7.02 -13.87
C ARG A 124 20.20 8.31 -14.32
N PRO A 125 20.97 9.38 -14.61
CA PRO A 125 20.41 10.65 -15.07
C PRO A 125 19.50 10.52 -16.29
N GLU A 126 19.84 9.58 -17.18
CA GLU A 126 19.05 9.27 -18.38
C GLU A 126 17.63 8.76 -18.08
N PHE A 127 17.41 8.20 -16.88
CA PHE A 127 16.17 7.56 -16.47
C PHE A 127 15.56 8.26 -15.27
N ALA A 128 15.01 9.46 -15.52
CA ALA A 128 14.28 10.20 -14.50
C ALA A 128 13.07 9.40 -13.98
N PRO A 129 12.67 9.56 -12.70
CA PRO A 129 11.42 9.03 -12.19
C PRO A 129 10.22 9.53 -13.01
N MET A 130 9.28 8.63 -13.31
CA MET A 130 8.13 8.94 -14.19
C MET A 130 6.79 8.59 -13.55
N ALA A 131 5.78 9.42 -13.83
CA ALA A 131 4.39 9.07 -13.61
C ALA A 131 3.92 8.03 -14.66
N VAL A 132 3.28 6.97 -14.20
CA VAL A 132 2.64 5.96 -15.06
C VAL A 132 1.30 5.55 -14.47
N ARG A 133 0.58 4.67 -15.16
CA ARG A 133 -0.58 3.95 -14.62
C ARG A 133 -0.19 2.51 -14.35
N GLY A 134 -0.12 2.14 -13.07
CA GLY A 134 0.10 0.75 -12.67
C GLY A 134 -1.21 0.04 -12.41
N SER A 135 -1.21 -1.29 -12.43
CA SER A 135 -2.43 -2.10 -12.25
C SER A 135 -2.53 -2.63 -10.81
N ILE A 136 -3.66 -2.39 -10.13
CA ILE A 136 -3.97 -2.98 -8.83
C ILE A 136 -5.39 -3.54 -8.85
N GLY A 137 -5.53 -4.85 -8.91
CA GLY A 137 -6.83 -5.48 -9.15
C GLY A 137 -7.38 -5.08 -10.51
N VAL A 138 -8.61 -4.57 -10.51
CA VAL A 138 -9.28 -3.99 -11.69
C VAL A 138 -9.00 -2.48 -11.85
N ARG A 139 -8.24 -1.87 -10.94
CA ARG A 139 -7.99 -0.42 -10.91
C ARG A 139 -6.64 -0.09 -11.54
N ARG A 140 -6.53 1.12 -12.09
CA ARG A 140 -5.29 1.67 -12.66
C ARG A 140 -4.89 2.99 -12.00
N PRO A 141 -4.42 2.98 -10.75
CA PRO A 141 -4.05 4.20 -10.06
C PRO A 141 -2.83 4.89 -10.71
N PRO A 142 -2.67 6.21 -10.49
CA PRO A 142 -1.39 6.89 -10.63
C PRO A 142 -0.29 6.15 -9.86
N SER A 143 0.80 5.86 -10.57
CA SER A 143 1.93 5.08 -10.07
C SER A 143 3.24 5.76 -10.43
N LEU A 144 4.26 5.47 -9.65
CA LEU A 144 5.64 5.87 -9.86
C LEU A 144 6.37 4.70 -10.54
N ARG A 145 7.06 4.98 -11.64
CA ARG A 145 8.03 4.06 -12.25
C ARG A 145 9.44 4.58 -12.06
N LEU A 146 10.33 3.69 -11.64
CA LEU A 146 11.77 3.88 -11.51
C LEU A 146 12.46 2.83 -12.36
N THR A 147 13.47 3.20 -13.16
CA THR A 147 14.20 2.27 -14.03
C THR A 147 15.64 2.72 -14.21
N ASP A 148 16.53 1.77 -14.52
CA ASP A 148 17.90 2.02 -14.98
C ASP A 148 18.18 1.47 -16.38
N GLY A 149 17.10 1.05 -17.07
CA GLY A 149 17.13 0.36 -18.37
C GLY A 149 17.33 -1.16 -18.28
N ARG A 150 17.70 -1.71 -17.12
CA ARG A 150 17.84 -3.15 -16.87
C ARG A 150 16.89 -3.64 -15.79
N ALA A 151 16.88 -2.97 -14.66
CA ALA A 151 15.97 -3.16 -13.54
C ALA A 151 14.95 -2.03 -13.51
N GLN A 152 13.75 -2.34 -13.07
CA GLN A 152 12.70 -1.35 -12.86
C GLN A 152 11.81 -1.74 -11.68
N VAL A 153 11.09 -0.74 -11.18
CA VAL A 153 10.00 -0.93 -10.22
C VAL A 153 8.88 0.06 -10.52
N THR A 154 7.67 -0.47 -10.63
CA THR A 154 6.43 0.31 -10.71
C THR A 154 5.66 0.13 -9.42
N LEU A 155 5.24 1.20 -8.75
CA LEU A 155 4.45 1.12 -7.50
C LEU A 155 3.47 2.29 -7.39
N ALA A 156 2.45 2.16 -6.54
CA ALA A 156 1.52 3.23 -6.23
C ALA A 156 1.90 3.88 -4.88
N PRO A 157 2.42 5.14 -4.86
CA PRO A 157 2.80 5.81 -3.62
C PRO A 157 1.60 6.00 -2.68
N ALA A 158 1.83 5.92 -1.37
CA ALA A 158 0.78 5.97 -0.35
C ALA A 158 1.26 6.57 0.98
N TYR A 159 1.49 7.89 1.03
CA TYR A 159 1.84 8.59 2.27
C TYR A 159 0.65 8.64 3.25
N ALA A 160 -0.56 8.78 2.70
CA ALA A 160 -1.80 8.87 3.46
C ALA A 160 -2.64 7.58 3.38
N ALA A 161 -2.17 6.49 4.01
CA ALA A 161 -2.86 5.19 4.02
C ALA A 161 -4.33 5.22 4.51
N LEU A 162 -4.75 6.28 5.23
CA LEU A 162 -6.12 6.45 5.76
C LEU A 162 -7.04 7.32 4.91
N ARG A 163 -6.57 7.96 3.82
CA ARG A 163 -7.43 8.81 2.97
C ARG A 163 -8.30 8.00 2.00
N GLY A 164 -8.90 6.92 2.53
CA GLY A 164 -10.02 6.21 1.95
C GLY A 164 -9.71 5.49 0.65
N THR A 165 -9.54 4.16 0.73
CA THR A 165 -9.78 3.18 -0.37
C THR A 165 -9.09 3.38 -1.73
N ILE A 166 -8.33 4.45 -1.95
CA ILE A 166 -7.67 4.80 -3.20
C ILE A 166 -6.17 4.64 -2.99
N VAL A 167 -5.68 3.44 -3.28
CA VAL A 167 -4.25 3.22 -3.45
C VAL A 167 -3.76 4.10 -4.61
N GLY A 168 -2.69 4.87 -4.42
CA GLY A 168 -2.09 5.73 -5.45
C GLY A 168 -2.87 7.00 -5.76
N SER A 169 -2.91 7.98 -4.85
CA SER A 169 -3.50 9.28 -5.16
C SER A 169 -2.57 10.12 -6.04
N ARG A 170 -3.12 11.02 -6.86
CA ARG A 170 -2.31 11.99 -7.64
C ARG A 170 -1.42 12.85 -6.73
N ALA A 171 -1.91 13.21 -5.54
CA ALA A 171 -1.15 13.98 -4.57
C ALA A 171 0.04 13.19 -4.00
N ASP A 172 -0.16 11.91 -3.68
CA ASP A 172 0.94 11.04 -3.22
C ASP A 172 1.99 10.83 -4.32
N LEU A 173 1.55 10.66 -5.57
CA LEU A 173 2.47 10.56 -6.71
C LEU A 173 3.25 11.86 -6.93
N ALA A 174 2.57 13.01 -6.94
CA ALA A 174 3.20 14.30 -7.11
C ALA A 174 4.25 14.56 -6.00
N ARG A 175 3.90 14.22 -4.75
CA ARG A 175 4.84 14.28 -3.62
C ARG A 175 6.05 13.37 -3.82
N ALA A 176 5.84 12.11 -4.22
CA ALA A 176 6.93 11.18 -4.46
C ALA A 176 7.87 11.67 -5.57
N LEU A 177 7.33 12.20 -6.67
CA LEU A 177 8.12 12.79 -7.75
C LEU A 177 8.93 14.01 -7.27
N ALA A 178 8.32 14.89 -6.48
CA ALA A 178 9.00 16.04 -5.90
C ALA A 178 10.13 15.65 -4.94
N GLU A 179 9.90 14.69 -4.04
CA GLU A 179 10.92 14.17 -3.12
C GLU A 179 12.09 13.48 -3.86
N LEU A 180 11.85 12.94 -5.05
CA LEU A 180 12.89 12.36 -5.91
C LEU A 180 13.61 13.38 -6.82
N GLY A 181 13.17 14.64 -6.83
CA GLY A 181 13.71 15.67 -7.71
C GLY A 181 13.37 15.45 -9.19
N ALA A 182 12.25 14.79 -9.48
CA ALA A 182 11.80 14.59 -10.86
C ALA A 182 11.37 15.92 -11.50
N PRO A 183 11.68 16.16 -12.78
CA PRO A 183 11.25 17.38 -13.47
C PRO A 183 9.71 17.43 -13.57
N GLN A 184 9.14 18.64 -13.61
CA GLN A 184 7.69 18.82 -13.69
C GLN A 184 7.07 18.19 -14.94
N SER A 185 7.84 18.05 -16.02
CA SER A 185 7.43 17.36 -17.25
C SER A 185 7.11 15.87 -17.02
N SER A 186 7.63 15.25 -15.96
CA SER A 186 7.32 13.87 -15.59
C SER A 186 5.89 13.67 -15.06
N MET A 187 5.07 14.73 -14.96
CA MET A 187 3.66 14.65 -14.53
C MET A 187 2.64 14.60 -15.69
N MET A 188 3.07 14.81 -16.94
CA MET A 188 2.20 14.78 -18.14
C MET A 188 1.89 13.34 -18.58
#